data_AF-A0A6N2RQ86-F1
#
_entry.id   AF-A0A6N2RQ86-F1
#
_cell.length_a   1.000
_cell.length_b   1.000
_cell.length_c   1.000
_cell.angle_alpha   90.00
_cell.angle_beta   90.00
_cell.angle_gamma   90.00
#
_symmetry.space_group_name_H-M   'P 1'
#
loop_
_entity.id
_entity.type
_entity.pdbx_description
1 polymer ?
#
loop_
_entity_poly.entity_id
_entity_poly.type
_entity_poly.pdbx_seq_one_letter_code
_entity_poly.pdbx_strand_id
1 'polypeptide(L)'
;MEKRLRDMTWDDYGISKNRYKELKAFCLQYDEKKSKIKYGISAVQYDGQPKAHNTKSQVEEQAIENSIYKKDCAMIEEAAIRANPEIWKYILKSVTLGLSYEFIEYDDEQGRIPMCRRDFYGTRKKFYAILNLLKLDHKLTDIP
;
A
#
# COMPACT_ATOMS: atom_id res chain seq x y z
N MET A 1 22.70 21.49 -8.06
CA MET A 1 22.21 20.52 -9.07
C MET A 1 21.24 19.59 -8.38
N GLU A 2 20.04 19.43 -8.92
CA GLU A 2 19.09 18.45 -8.42
C GLU A 2 19.57 17.04 -8.80
N LYS A 3 19.60 16.11 -7.84
CA LYS A 3 19.97 14.72 -8.11
C LYS A 3 18.87 14.06 -8.94
N ARG A 4 19.25 13.23 -9.91
CA ARG A 4 18.28 12.43 -10.67
C ARG A 4 17.67 11.38 -9.75
N LEU A 5 16.42 11.01 -10.02
CA LEU A 5 15.67 10.04 -9.22
C LEU A 5 16.40 8.71 -8.98
N ARG A 6 17.08 8.21 -10.01
CA ARG A 6 17.88 6.98 -9.93
C ARG A 6 19.07 7.07 -8.98
N ASP A 7 19.62 8.27 -8.84
CA ASP A 7 20.81 8.57 -8.03
C ASP A 7 20.45 8.89 -6.56
N MET A 8 19.15 9.05 -6.25
CA MET A 8 18.67 9.28 -4.87
C MET A 8 18.86 8.06 -3.99
N THR A 9 19.37 8.28 -2.77
CA THR A 9 19.56 7.24 -1.75
C THR A 9 18.46 7.29 -0.69
N TRP A 10 18.44 6.31 0.23
CA TRP A 10 17.52 6.33 1.36
C TRP A 10 17.81 7.48 2.33
N ASP A 11 19.08 7.82 2.50
CA ASP A 11 19.52 8.92 3.35
C ASP A 11 19.07 10.28 2.79
N ASP A 12 19.09 10.43 1.45
CA ASP A 12 18.55 11.63 0.78
C ASP A 12 17.04 11.84 1.08
N TYR A 13 16.31 10.76 1.39
CA TYR A 13 14.90 10.81 1.79
C TYR A 13 14.70 10.81 3.32
N GLY A 14 15.75 10.79 4.12
CA GLY A 14 15.67 10.66 5.57
C GLY A 14 15.09 9.33 6.05
N ILE A 15 15.18 8.27 5.24
CA ILE A 15 14.62 6.95 5.57
C ILE A 15 15.74 6.05 6.11
N SER A 16 15.67 5.74 7.40
CA SER A 16 16.54 4.74 8.00
C SER A 16 16.25 3.34 7.44
N LYS A 17 17.24 2.43 7.51
CA LYS A 17 17.07 1.02 7.10
C LYS A 17 15.89 0.34 7.81
N ASN A 18 15.69 0.65 9.10
CA ASN A 18 14.59 0.08 9.89
C ASN A 18 13.24 0.66 9.44
N ARG A 19 13.19 1.96 9.15
CA ARG A 19 11.98 2.60 8.62
C ARG A 19 11.59 2.02 7.26
N TYR A 20 12.56 1.77 6.39
CA TYR A 20 12.31 1.08 5.11
C TYR A 20 11.73 -0.33 5.31
N LYS A 21 12.26 -1.12 6.27
CA LYS A 21 11.71 -2.45 6.59
C LYS A 21 10.26 -2.37 7.06
N GLU A 22 9.93 -1.39 7.91
CA GLU A 22 8.55 -1.14 8.36
C GLU A 22 7.63 -0.81 7.18
N LEU A 23 8.05 0.11 6.30
CA LEU A 23 7.27 0.49 5.11
C LEU A 23 7.09 -0.69 4.15
N LYS A 24 8.13 -1.51 3.94
CA LYS A 24 8.05 -2.72 3.13
C LYS A 24 7.06 -3.72 3.73
N ALA A 25 7.14 -3.99 5.03
CA ALA A 25 6.21 -4.89 5.71
C ALA A 25 4.77 -4.38 5.61
N PHE A 26 4.57 -3.06 5.73
CA PHE A 26 3.27 -2.43 5.54
C PHE A 26 2.70 -2.66 4.14
N CYS A 27 3.52 -2.57 3.09
CA CYS A 27 3.09 -2.87 1.73
C CYS A 27 2.75 -4.36 1.52
N LEU A 28 3.53 -5.29 2.11
CA LEU A 28 3.28 -6.73 1.99
C LEU A 28 1.95 -7.16 2.62
N GLN A 29 1.45 -6.41 3.61
CA GLN A 29 0.14 -6.66 4.22
C GLN A 29 -1.04 -6.22 3.34
N TYR A 30 -0.81 -5.61 2.17
CA TYR A 30 -1.88 -5.06 1.34
C TYR A 30 -2.92 -6.12 0.95
N ASP A 31 -2.50 -7.30 0.49
CA ASP A 31 -3.43 -8.35 0.06
C ASP A 31 -4.21 -8.95 1.23
N GLU A 32 -3.60 -9.08 2.40
CA GLU A 32 -4.27 -9.53 3.63
C GLU A 32 -5.38 -8.55 4.03
N LYS A 33 -5.05 -7.25 4.06
CA LYS A 33 -5.99 -6.17 4.39
C LYS A 33 -7.14 -6.10 3.39
N LYS A 34 -6.82 -6.17 2.09
CA LYS A 34 -7.81 -6.15 1.00
C LYS A 34 -8.74 -7.36 1.04
N SER A 35 -8.22 -8.54 1.38
CA SER A 35 -9.02 -9.75 1.55
C SER A 35 -10.00 -9.63 2.73
N LYS A 36 -9.54 -9.11 3.88
CA LYS A 36 -10.40 -8.90 5.06
C LYS A 36 -11.59 -7.97 4.76
N ILE A 37 -11.37 -6.88 4.01
CA ILE A 37 -12.44 -5.97 3.58
C ILE A 37 -13.50 -6.72 2.74
N LYS A 38 -13.08 -7.57 1.80
CA LYS A 38 -13.99 -8.34 0.93
C LYS A 38 -14.89 -9.28 1.75
N TYR A 39 -14.31 -10.01 2.71
CA TYR A 39 -15.06 -10.92 3.56
C TYR A 39 -15.97 -10.22 4.58
N GLY A 40 -15.55 -9.08 5.12
CA GLY A 40 -16.38 -8.29 6.05
C GLY A 40 -17.69 -7.77 5.42
N ILE A 41 -17.69 -7.51 4.10
CA ILE A 41 -18.89 -7.08 3.37
C ILE A 41 -19.78 -8.28 2.99
N SER A 42 -19.18 -9.43 2.61
CA SER A 42 -19.93 -10.65 2.24
C SER A 42 -20.46 -11.47 3.41
N ALA A 43 -19.90 -11.35 4.61
CA ALA A 43 -20.33 -12.10 5.79
C ALA A 43 -21.68 -11.66 6.37
N VAL A 44 -22.28 -10.58 5.85
CA VAL A 44 -23.69 -10.21 6.12
C VAL A 44 -24.63 -11.04 5.25
N GLN A 45 -24.50 -12.37 5.30
CA GLN A 45 -25.55 -13.28 4.84
C GLN A 45 -26.52 -13.46 6.01
N TYR A 46 -27.64 -12.73 5.95
CA TYR A 46 -28.72 -12.80 6.93
C TYR A 46 -29.45 -14.14 6.79
N ASP A 47 -28.93 -15.18 7.43
CA ASP A 47 -29.60 -16.47 7.56
C ASP A 47 -30.62 -16.41 8.71
N GLY A 48 -31.71 -15.66 8.49
CA GLY A 48 -33.06 -15.84 9.03
C GLY A 48 -33.33 -16.05 10.53
N GLN A 49 -32.33 -16.12 11.42
CA GLN A 49 -32.54 -16.55 12.80
C GLN A 49 -31.74 -15.68 13.79
N PRO A 50 -32.38 -14.75 14.53
CA PRO A 50 -31.70 -13.92 15.50
C PRO A 50 -31.38 -14.73 16.75
N LYS A 51 -30.15 -15.25 16.86
CA LYS A 51 -29.62 -15.67 18.16
C LYS A 51 -29.04 -14.46 18.87
N ALA A 52 -29.70 -14.04 19.95
CA ALA A 52 -29.28 -12.92 20.78
C ALA A 52 -27.95 -13.23 21.48
N HIS A 53 -26.84 -12.70 20.97
CA HIS A 53 -25.58 -12.68 21.69
C HIS A 53 -24.69 -11.53 21.21
N ASN A 54 -24.54 -10.46 22.01
CA ASN A 54 -23.48 -9.42 21.91
C ASN A 54 -23.03 -8.93 20.50
N THR A 55 -23.90 -9.01 19.49
CA THR A 55 -23.56 -8.81 18.07
C THR A 55 -23.22 -7.36 17.72
N LYS A 56 -23.71 -6.38 18.48
CA LYS A 56 -23.47 -4.95 18.22
C LYS A 56 -21.99 -4.58 18.31
N SER A 57 -21.30 -5.04 19.36
CA SER A 57 -19.88 -4.75 19.57
C SER A 57 -18.98 -5.33 18.48
N GLN A 58 -19.30 -6.54 18.00
CA GLN A 58 -18.49 -7.23 16.99
C GLN A 58 -18.64 -6.61 15.59
N VAL A 59 -19.86 -6.17 15.24
CA VAL A 59 -20.12 -5.50 13.96
C VAL A 59 -19.47 -4.10 13.94
N GLU A 60 -19.54 -3.37 15.05
CA GLU A 60 -18.90 -2.06 15.20
C GLU A 60 -17.38 -2.15 15.09
N GLU A 61 -16.76 -3.11 15.80
CA GLU A 61 -15.32 -3.34 15.74
C GLU A 61 -14.85 -3.74 14.33
N GLN A 62 -15.59 -4.63 13.65
CA GLN A 62 -15.32 -5.00 12.26
C GLN A 62 -15.46 -3.81 11.29
N ALA A 63 -16.44 -2.93 11.50
CA ALA A 63 -16.61 -1.75 10.67
C ALA A 63 -15.43 -0.77 10.87
N ILE A 64 -14.96 -0.60 12.10
CA ILE A 64 -13.79 0.21 12.43
C ILE A 64 -12.54 -0.37 11.77
N GLU A 65 -12.27 -1.66 11.94
CA GLU A 65 -11.12 -2.33 11.31
C GLU A 65 -11.14 -2.21 9.78
N ASN A 66 -12.29 -2.46 9.16
CA ASN A 66 -12.44 -2.34 7.71
C ASN A 66 -12.17 -0.91 7.23
N SER A 67 -12.55 0.10 8.01
CA SER A 67 -12.24 1.51 7.70
C SER A 67 -10.74 1.79 7.75
N ILE A 68 -10.01 1.22 8.71
CA ILE A 68 -8.55 1.35 8.85
C ILE A 68 -7.86 0.65 7.68
N TYR A 69 -8.24 -0.60 7.38
CA TYR A 69 -7.67 -1.33 6.24
C TYR A 69 -7.92 -0.62 4.92
N LYS A 70 -9.09 -0.02 4.72
CA LYS A 70 -9.41 0.76 3.52
C LYS A 70 -8.52 1.99 3.39
N LYS A 71 -8.30 2.72 4.49
CA LYS A 71 -7.37 3.86 4.52
C LYS A 71 -5.93 3.44 4.22
N ASP A 72 -5.48 2.33 4.80
CA ASP A 72 -4.14 1.78 4.56
C ASP A 72 -3.93 1.42 3.08
N CYS A 73 -4.88 0.72 2.48
CA CYS A 73 -4.84 0.37 1.05
C CYS A 73 -4.82 1.63 0.18
N ALA A 74 -5.69 2.61 0.48
CA ALA A 74 -5.75 3.87 -0.25
C ALA A 74 -4.42 4.65 -0.18
N MET A 75 -3.77 4.67 0.98
CA MET A 75 -2.48 5.33 1.16
C MET A 75 -1.38 4.70 0.27
N ILE A 76 -1.38 3.37 0.15
CA ILE A 76 -0.42 2.65 -0.72
C ILE A 76 -0.70 2.98 -2.19
N GLU A 77 -1.96 2.94 -2.63
CA GLU A 77 -2.35 3.25 -4.00
C GLU A 77 -2.02 4.71 -4.37
N GLU A 78 -2.34 5.64 -3.49
CA GLU A 78 -2.04 7.05 -3.65
C GLU A 78 -0.52 7.30 -3.75
N ALA A 79 0.28 6.67 -2.90
CA ALA A 79 1.73 6.77 -2.97
C ALA A 79 2.28 6.27 -4.31
N ALA A 80 1.70 5.20 -4.89
CA ALA A 80 2.09 4.67 -6.19
C ALA A 80 1.75 5.65 -7.33
N ILE A 81 0.54 6.22 -7.31
CA ILE A 81 0.08 7.21 -8.29
C ILE A 81 0.95 8.48 -8.23
N ARG A 82 1.20 9.01 -7.02
CA ARG A 82 2.06 10.19 -6.81
C ARG A 82 3.51 9.93 -7.22
N ALA A 83 4.00 8.69 -7.09
CA ALA A 83 5.35 8.33 -7.50
C ALA A 83 5.51 8.44 -9.01
N ASN A 84 4.64 7.75 -9.75
CA ASN A 84 4.55 7.84 -11.21
C ASN A 84 3.16 7.34 -11.70
N PRO A 85 2.33 8.21 -12.28
CA PRO A 85 0.97 7.86 -12.72
C PRO A 85 0.91 6.99 -13.97
N GLU A 86 2.00 6.84 -14.72
CA GLU A 86 2.06 5.98 -15.92
C GLU A 86 2.28 4.52 -15.53
N ILE A 87 3.17 4.25 -14.57
CA ILE A 87 3.58 2.90 -14.17
C ILE A 87 3.10 2.51 -12.76
N TRP A 88 2.17 3.24 -12.16
CA TRP A 88 1.76 3.06 -10.77
C TRP A 88 1.29 1.63 -10.47
N LYS A 89 0.62 0.95 -11.40
CA LYS A 89 0.17 -0.44 -11.21
C LYS A 89 1.34 -1.42 -11.11
N TYR A 90 2.39 -1.24 -11.93
CA TYR A 90 3.62 -2.03 -11.82
C TYR A 90 4.35 -1.76 -10.50
N ILE A 91 4.40 -0.50 -10.06
CA ILE A 91 4.97 -0.13 -8.76
C ILE A 91 4.18 -0.82 -7.65
N LEU A 92 2.85 -0.71 -7.68
CA LEU A 92 1.94 -1.31 -6.72
C LEU A 92 2.19 -2.82 -6.63
N LYS A 93 2.16 -3.54 -7.77
CA LYS A 93 2.44 -4.97 -7.85
C LYS A 93 3.82 -5.33 -7.28
N SER A 94 4.86 -4.55 -7.60
CA SER A 94 6.22 -4.78 -7.08
C SER A 94 6.33 -4.61 -5.57
N VAL A 95 5.65 -3.63 -4.99
CA VAL A 95 5.77 -3.31 -3.56
C VAL A 95 4.87 -4.17 -2.70
N THR A 96 3.67 -4.54 -3.18
CA THR A 96 2.73 -5.39 -2.44
C THR A 96 3.12 -6.87 -2.50
N LEU A 97 3.57 -7.36 -3.66
CA LEU A 97 4.00 -8.76 -3.81
C LEU A 97 5.50 -8.97 -3.55
N GLY A 98 6.25 -7.88 -3.32
CA GLY A 98 7.70 -7.94 -3.08
C GLY A 98 8.52 -8.34 -4.31
N LEU A 99 7.95 -8.28 -5.52
CA LEU A 99 8.59 -8.73 -6.76
C LEU A 99 9.71 -7.80 -7.24
N SER A 100 10.71 -8.36 -7.93
CA SER A 100 11.75 -7.61 -8.64
C SER A 100 11.26 -7.18 -10.02
N TYR A 101 12.00 -6.27 -10.67
CA TYR A 101 11.65 -5.75 -12.00
C TYR A 101 11.44 -6.87 -13.03
N GLU A 102 12.26 -7.92 -12.98
CA GLU A 102 12.24 -9.04 -13.93
C GLU A 102 10.92 -9.82 -13.90
N PHE A 103 10.29 -9.93 -12.72
CA PHE A 103 9.04 -10.66 -12.57
C PHE A 103 7.80 -9.86 -12.99
N ILE A 104 7.93 -8.54 -13.14
CA ILE A 104 6.82 -7.64 -13.50
C ILE A 104 7.08 -6.89 -14.80
N GLU A 105 8.22 -7.14 -15.48
CA GLU A 105 8.59 -6.48 -16.72
C GLU A 105 7.48 -6.63 -17.77
N TYR A 106 6.80 -7.77 -17.75
CA TYR A 106 5.62 -8.04 -18.55
C TYR A 106 4.43 -8.30 -17.63
N ASP A 107 3.33 -7.62 -17.91
CA ASP A 107 2.04 -7.83 -17.27
C ASP A 107 1.00 -8.16 -18.35
N ASP A 108 0.13 -9.13 -18.10
CA ASP A 108 -0.84 -9.59 -19.09
C ASP A 108 -1.87 -8.52 -19.45
N GLU A 109 -2.19 -7.61 -18.52
CA GLU A 109 -3.16 -6.53 -18.75
C GLU A 109 -2.51 -5.28 -19.34
N GLN A 110 -1.31 -4.92 -18.87
CA GLN A 110 -0.65 -3.66 -19.24
C GLN A 110 0.45 -3.80 -20.30
N GLY A 111 0.85 -5.02 -20.62
CA GLY A 111 1.99 -5.31 -21.47
C GLY A 111 3.32 -5.03 -20.76
N ARG A 112 4.32 -4.62 -21.54
CA ARG A 112 5.68 -4.39 -21.04
C ARG A 112 5.80 -3.04 -20.33
N ILE A 113 6.51 -3.00 -19.20
CA ILE A 113 6.84 -1.76 -18.49
C ILE A 113 7.53 -0.77 -19.46
N PRO A 114 7.02 0.46 -19.62
CA PRO A 114 7.60 1.48 -20.50
C PRO A 114 8.81 2.20 -19.86
N MET A 115 9.61 1.49 -19.05
CA MET A 115 10.68 2.10 -18.26
C MET A 115 11.83 1.12 -18.04
N CYS A 116 13.07 1.62 -18.09
CA CYS A 116 14.22 0.78 -17.83
C CYS A 116 14.35 0.41 -16.33
N ARG A 117 15.00 -0.72 -16.06
CA ARG A 117 15.22 -1.24 -14.70
C ARG A 117 15.76 -0.20 -13.72
N ARG A 118 16.72 0.63 -14.12
CA ARG A 118 17.35 1.62 -13.23
C ARG A 118 16.37 2.72 -12.82
N ASP A 119 15.61 3.24 -13.78
CA ASP A 119 14.62 4.29 -13.52
C ASP A 119 13.43 3.72 -12.73
N PHE A 120 13.08 2.45 -12.96
CA PHE A 120 12.05 1.75 -12.17
C PHE A 120 12.43 1.70 -10.68
N TYR A 121 13.65 1.27 -10.35
CA TYR A 121 14.08 1.25 -8.94
C TYR A 121 14.23 2.66 -8.35
N GLY A 122 14.56 3.67 -9.15
CA GLY A 122 14.48 5.08 -8.73
C GLY A 122 13.06 5.46 -8.33
N THR A 123 12.09 5.10 -9.17
CA THR A 123 10.66 5.36 -8.94
C THR A 123 10.12 4.58 -7.74
N ARG A 124 10.55 3.33 -7.55
CA ARG A 124 10.22 2.53 -6.37
C ARG A 124 10.79 3.14 -5.09
N LYS A 125 11.98 3.74 -5.11
CA LYS A 125 12.51 4.50 -3.96
C LYS A 125 11.65 5.74 -3.67
N LYS A 126 11.29 6.49 -4.72
CA LYS A 126 10.37 7.65 -4.63
C LYS A 126 9.04 7.28 -3.99
N PHE A 127 8.47 6.14 -4.39
CA PHE A 127 7.25 5.59 -3.79
C PHE A 127 7.38 5.46 -2.27
N TYR A 128 8.43 4.82 -1.76
CA TYR A 128 8.62 4.67 -0.32
C TYR A 128 8.86 6.01 0.39
N ALA A 129 9.47 6.99 -0.29
CA ALA A 129 9.58 8.35 0.23
C ALA A 129 8.21 9.02 0.41
N ILE A 130 7.35 8.93 -0.60
CA ILE A 130 5.98 9.48 -0.54
C ILE A 130 5.16 8.75 0.52
N LEU A 131 5.22 7.41 0.54
CA LEU A 131 4.53 6.60 1.54
C LEU A 131 4.98 6.95 2.96
N ASN A 132 6.27 7.21 3.16
CA ASN A 132 6.78 7.65 4.45
C ASN A 132 6.14 8.98 4.90
N LEU A 133 6.06 9.96 4.00
CA LEU A 133 5.44 11.26 4.28
C LEU A 133 3.96 11.11 4.60
N LEU A 134 3.20 10.37 3.78
CA LEU A 134 1.77 10.11 4.03
C LEU A 134 1.53 9.44 5.38
N LYS A 135 2.38 8.48 5.75
CA LYS A 135 2.27 7.78 7.03
C LYS A 135 2.68 8.64 8.22
N LEU A 136 3.56 9.63 8.04
CA LEU A 136 3.90 10.60 9.08
C LEU A 136 2.77 11.62 9.26
N ASP A 137 2.18 12.10 8.17
CA ASP A 137 1.05 13.02 8.18
C ASP A 137 -0.18 12.40 8.88
N HIS A 138 -0.53 11.15 8.53
CA HIS A 138 -1.62 10.43 9.18
C HIS A 138 -1.39 10.24 10.69
N LYS A 139 -0.14 10.04 11.14
CA LYS A 139 0.17 9.94 12.57
C LYS A 139 -0.03 11.26 13.31
N LEU A 140 0.13 12.40 12.64
CA LEU A 140 -0.08 13.72 13.23
C LEU A 140 -1.57 14.05 13.33
N THR A 141 -2.38 13.59 12.37
CA THR A 141 -3.84 13.81 12.37
C THR A 141 -4.59 12.94 13.38
N ASP A 142 -3.99 11.84 13.83
CA ASP A 142 -4.57 10.94 14.84
C ASP A 142 -4.18 11.33 16.29
N ILE A 143 -3.48 12.45 16.50
CA ILE A 143 -3.18 12.96 17.84
C ILE A 143 -4.42 13.71 18.35
N PRO A 144 -5.03 13.28 19.47
CA PRO A 144 -6.22 13.93 20.03
C PRO A 144 -5.95 15.37 20.53
#